data_AF-A0A126ZIG0-F1
#
_entry.id   AF-A0A126ZIG0-F1
#
_cell.length_a   1.000
_cell.length_b   1.000
_cell.length_c   1.000
_cell.angle_alpha   90.00
_cell.angle_beta   90.00
_cell.angle_gamma   90.00
#
_symmetry.space_group_name_H-M   'P 1'
#
loop_
_entity.id
_entity.type
_entity.pdbx_description
1 polymer ?
#
loop_
_entity_poly.entity_id
_entity_poly.type
_entity_poly.pdbx_seq_one_letter_code
_entity_poly.pdbx_strand_id
1 'polypeptide(L)'
;MSAILRSPLILLSLLACHAAAFAEEVKLPVQSSDTGTVYVAPNVNSTEDSATTTGATVGMQRPDGSGLNAGVDKAGERPTYSVGASTGGNTSFSAGAHSDGKANTGVKAGITIKY
;
A
#
# COMPACT_ATOMS: atom_id res chain seq x y z
N MET A 1 -1.83 -8.59 48.86
CA MET A 1 -1.63 -8.83 47.42
C MET A 1 -2.97 -9.27 46.83
N SER A 2 -3.56 -8.71 45.78
CA SER A 2 -3.45 -7.43 45.10
C SER A 2 -4.81 -7.27 44.41
N ALA A 3 -5.52 -6.16 44.65
CA ALA A 3 -6.85 -5.91 44.10
C ALA A 3 -6.73 -5.43 42.64
N ILE A 4 -6.41 -6.33 41.71
CA ILE A 4 -6.19 -6.00 40.29
C ILE A 4 -7.41 -6.31 39.40
N LEU A 5 -8.48 -6.90 39.95
CA LEU A 5 -9.56 -7.50 39.15
C LEU A 5 -10.95 -6.85 39.33
N ARG A 6 -11.07 -5.52 39.33
CA ARG A 6 -12.37 -4.84 39.59
C ARG A 6 -12.82 -3.73 38.66
N SER A 7 -12.11 -3.42 37.57
CA SER A 7 -12.53 -2.34 36.66
C SER A 7 -12.67 -2.81 35.22
N PRO A 8 -13.90 -3.10 34.74
CA PRO A 8 -14.15 -3.38 33.31
C PRO A 8 -13.80 -2.19 32.40
N LEU A 9 -13.67 -0.98 32.97
CA LEU A 9 -13.17 0.22 32.31
C LEU A 9 -11.69 0.12 31.87
N ILE A 10 -10.86 -0.66 32.55
CA ILE A 10 -9.44 -0.83 32.19
C ILE A 10 -9.30 -1.81 31.02
N LEU A 11 -10.17 -2.83 30.93
CA LEU A 11 -10.16 -3.75 29.79
C LEU A 11 -10.60 -3.05 28.50
N LEU A 12 -11.55 -2.12 28.60
CA LEU A 12 -12.07 -1.36 27.45
C LEU A 12 -11.04 -0.34 26.92
N SER A 13 -10.23 0.26 27.79
CA SER A 13 -9.17 1.19 27.38
C SER A 13 -7.98 0.50 26.71
N LEU A 14 -7.65 -0.74 27.10
CA LEU A 14 -6.60 -1.54 26.43
C LEU A 14 -7.01 -2.05 25.03
N LEU A 15 -8.32 -2.22 24.76
CA LEU A 15 -8.80 -2.64 23.44
C LEU A 15 -8.82 -1.49 22.42
N ALA A 16 -8.91 -0.24 22.87
CA ALA A 16 -8.97 0.95 22.00
C ALA A 16 -7.62 1.28 21.32
N CYS A 17 -6.49 0.80 21.84
CA CYS A 17 -5.16 1.07 21.26
C CYS A 17 -4.83 0.32 19.96
N HIS A 18 -5.70 -0.57 19.48
CA HIS A 18 -5.43 -1.33 18.24
C HIS A 18 -6.04 -0.73 16.97
N ALA A 19 -6.66 0.46 17.05
CA ALA A 19 -7.35 1.07 15.91
C ALA A 19 -6.46 1.93 15.00
N ALA A 20 -5.19 2.17 15.36
CA ALA A 20 -4.32 3.11 14.63
C ALA A 20 -3.26 2.39 13.79
N ALA A 21 -3.66 1.72 12.69
CA ALA A 21 -2.67 1.24 11.71
C ALA A 21 -3.19 0.96 10.29
N PHE A 22 -4.44 1.29 9.93
CA PHE A 22 -4.87 1.25 8.52
C PHE A 22 -4.66 2.64 7.91
N ALA A 23 -3.40 3.07 7.85
CA ALA A 23 -3.05 4.28 7.11
C ALA A 23 -3.33 4.01 5.63
N GLU A 24 -4.31 4.71 5.07
CA GLU A 24 -4.54 4.74 3.63
C GLU A 24 -3.24 5.20 2.94
N GLU A 25 -2.85 4.52 1.87
CA GLU A 25 -1.59 4.80 1.16
C GLU A 25 -1.57 6.28 0.74
N VAL A 26 -0.58 7.03 1.23
CA VAL A 26 -0.51 8.49 1.02
C VAL A 26 -0.22 8.77 -0.45
N LYS A 27 -1.24 9.25 -1.19
CA LYS A 27 -1.11 9.67 -2.58
C LYS A 27 -0.80 11.16 -2.65
N LEU A 28 0.41 11.50 -3.06
CA LEU A 28 0.84 12.87 -3.26
C LEU A 28 0.54 13.31 -4.70
N PRO A 29 -0.33 14.31 -4.93
CA PRO A 29 -0.63 14.77 -6.27
C PRO A 29 0.57 15.51 -6.87
N VAL A 30 0.97 15.12 -8.08
CA VAL A 30 2.02 15.78 -8.86
C VAL A 30 1.39 16.74 -9.87
N GLN A 31 0.28 16.31 -10.47
CA GLN A 31 -0.47 17.10 -11.44
C GLN A 31 -1.95 16.72 -11.36
N SER A 32 -2.82 17.74 -11.30
CA SER A 32 -4.26 17.56 -11.28
C SER A 32 -4.88 18.28 -12.49
N SER A 33 -5.82 17.62 -13.15
CA SER A 33 -6.60 18.17 -14.27
C SER A 33 -8.01 17.59 -14.26
N ASP A 34 -8.88 18.11 -15.12
CA ASP A 34 -10.24 17.60 -15.30
C ASP A 34 -10.27 16.14 -15.77
N THR A 35 -9.17 15.68 -16.39
CA THR A 35 -9.03 14.29 -16.88
C THR A 35 -8.56 13.30 -15.80
N GLY A 36 -8.10 13.80 -14.66
CA GLY A 36 -7.55 13.00 -13.57
C GLY A 36 -6.31 13.60 -12.92
N THR A 37 -5.87 12.92 -11.86
CA THR A 37 -4.72 13.30 -11.02
C THR A 37 -3.61 12.27 -11.17
N VAL A 38 -2.43 12.75 -11.58
CA VAL A 38 -1.17 12.01 -11.50
C VAL A 38 -0.64 12.13 -10.08
N TYR A 39 -0.29 11.01 -9.47
CA TYR A 39 0.18 10.94 -8.09
C TYR A 39 1.44 10.10 -7.95
N VAL A 40 2.16 10.34 -6.86
CA VAL A 40 3.23 9.49 -6.34
C VAL A 40 2.81 9.07 -4.93
N ALA A 41 2.83 7.77 -4.67
CA ALA A 41 2.55 7.16 -3.38
C ALA A 41 3.83 6.47 -2.88
N PRO A 42 4.65 7.14 -2.03
CA PRO A 42 5.83 6.51 -1.46
C PRO A 42 5.42 5.41 -0.47
N ASN A 43 6.15 4.29 -0.49
CA ASN A 43 6.05 3.28 0.56
C ASN A 43 6.76 3.83 1.79
N VAL A 44 6.02 4.43 2.71
CA VAL A 44 6.56 5.10 3.89
C VAL A 44 6.47 4.19 5.11
N ASN A 45 7.61 3.93 5.72
CA ASN A 45 7.68 3.34 7.05
C ASN A 45 8.14 4.42 8.04
N SER A 46 7.24 4.78 8.96
CA SER A 46 7.46 5.86 9.93
C SER A 46 7.67 5.31 11.34
N THR A 47 8.64 5.88 12.05
CA THR A 47 8.80 5.81 13.50
C THR A 47 8.34 7.13 14.14
N GLU A 48 8.47 7.26 15.47
CA GLU A 48 8.10 8.49 16.19
C GLU A 48 8.87 9.73 15.69
N ASP A 49 10.13 9.56 15.29
CA ASP A 49 11.04 10.67 14.96
C ASP A 49 11.49 10.70 13.48
N SER A 50 11.17 9.67 12.69
CA SER A 50 11.70 9.56 11.33
C SER A 50 10.76 8.83 10.39
N ALA A 51 10.85 9.17 9.10
CA ALA A 51 10.15 8.46 8.03
C ALA A 51 11.18 8.01 7.00
N THR A 52 11.11 6.74 6.63
CA THR A 52 11.95 6.15 5.57
C THR A 52 11.07 5.68 4.44
N THR A 53 11.60 5.68 3.22
CA THR A 53 10.88 5.13 2.06
C THR A 53 11.68 4.04 1.39
N THR A 54 11.02 2.92 1.14
CA THR A 54 11.63 1.74 0.50
C THR A 54 11.15 1.55 -0.94
N GLY A 55 10.42 2.52 -1.50
CA GLY A 55 9.82 2.37 -2.82
C GLY A 55 8.75 3.42 -3.07
N ALA A 56 8.16 3.38 -4.25
CA ALA A 56 7.04 4.25 -4.57
C ALA A 56 6.18 3.65 -5.67
N THR A 57 4.89 3.96 -5.62
CA THR A 57 3.93 3.75 -6.68
C THR A 57 3.66 5.08 -7.37
N VAL A 58 3.80 5.13 -8.69
CA VAL A 58 3.31 6.24 -9.50
C VAL A 58 2.01 5.81 -10.16
N GLY A 59 1.05 6.73 -10.27
CA GLY A 59 -0.19 6.38 -10.92
C GLY A 59 -0.97 7.59 -11.38
N MET A 60 -2.02 7.31 -12.14
CA MET A 60 -3.03 8.27 -12.52
C MET A 60 -4.38 7.75 -12.08
N GLN A 61 -5.16 8.63 -11.45
CA GLN A 61 -6.52 8.36 -11.00
C GLN A 61 -7.47 9.36 -11.67
N ARG A 62 -8.43 8.85 -12.43
CA ARG A 62 -9.47 9.65 -13.08
C ARG A 62 -10.64 9.92 -12.12
N PRO A 63 -11.47 10.95 -12.39
CA PRO A 63 -12.64 11.27 -11.57
C PRO A 63 -13.67 10.15 -11.50
N ASP A 64 -13.72 9.28 -12.52
CA ASP A 64 -14.59 8.10 -12.57
C ASP A 64 -14.09 6.94 -11.70
N GLY A 65 -12.96 7.08 -11.00
CA GLY A 65 -12.34 6.03 -10.17
C GLY A 65 -11.45 5.06 -10.95
N SER A 66 -11.41 5.15 -12.29
CA SER A 66 -10.46 4.39 -13.11
C SER A 66 -9.04 4.90 -12.93
N GLY A 67 -8.06 4.06 -13.23
CA GLY A 67 -6.68 4.47 -13.10
C GLY A 67 -5.69 3.46 -13.63
N LEU A 68 -4.45 3.88 -13.65
CA LEU A 68 -3.30 3.02 -13.88
C LEU A 68 -2.22 3.36 -12.87
N ASN A 69 -1.47 2.36 -12.42
CA ASN A 69 -0.38 2.54 -11.49
C ASN A 69 0.77 1.61 -11.83
N ALA A 70 1.98 2.03 -11.50
CA ALA A 70 3.17 1.21 -11.57
C ALA A 70 4.02 1.50 -10.33
N GLY A 71 4.50 0.46 -9.67
CA GLY A 71 5.19 0.59 -8.40
C GLY A 71 6.43 -0.26 -8.32
N VAL A 72 7.32 0.17 -7.42
CA VAL A 72 8.46 -0.61 -6.96
C VAL A 72 8.51 -0.59 -5.45
N ASP A 73 8.75 -1.75 -4.84
CA ASP A 73 9.00 -1.87 -3.41
C ASP A 73 10.30 -2.64 -3.16
N LYS A 74 11.18 -2.07 -2.33
CA LYS A 74 12.50 -2.58 -1.96
C LYS A 74 12.60 -2.89 -0.47
N ALA A 75 11.48 -2.96 0.26
CA ALA A 75 11.48 -3.27 1.69
C ALA A 75 11.98 -4.69 2.00
N GLY A 76 11.75 -5.64 1.09
CA GLY A 76 12.23 -7.01 1.21
C GLY A 76 13.69 -7.17 0.80
N GLU A 77 14.22 -8.39 0.97
CA GLU A 77 15.56 -8.76 0.48
C GLU A 77 15.73 -8.53 -1.04
N ARG A 78 14.62 -8.42 -1.79
CA ARG A 78 14.58 -8.21 -3.25
C ARG A 78 13.54 -7.15 -3.64
N PRO A 79 13.81 -6.37 -4.69
CA PRO A 79 12.83 -5.44 -5.24
C PRO A 79 11.67 -6.20 -5.90
N THR A 80 10.45 -5.75 -5.65
CA THR A 80 9.23 -6.18 -6.36
C THR A 80 8.76 -5.05 -7.27
N TYR A 81 8.23 -5.42 -8.45
CA TYR A 81 7.68 -4.47 -9.42
C TYR A 81 6.23 -4.82 -9.68
N SER A 82 5.37 -3.81 -9.73
CA SER A 82 3.94 -3.97 -9.96
C SER A 82 3.45 -2.99 -11.03
N VAL A 83 2.43 -3.41 -11.76
CA VAL A 83 1.62 -2.56 -12.64
C VAL A 83 0.16 -2.93 -12.45
N GLY A 84 -0.72 -1.95 -12.42
CA GLY A 84 -2.14 -2.16 -12.26
C GLY A 84 -2.94 -1.18 -13.11
N ALA A 85 -4.17 -1.59 -13.40
CA ALA A 85 -5.17 -0.76 -14.02
C ALA A 85 -6.53 -1.09 -13.39
N SER A 86 -7.31 -0.07 -13.05
CA SER A 86 -8.68 -0.21 -12.59
C SER A 86 -9.62 0.52 -13.52
N THR A 87 -10.82 -0.01 -13.68
CA THR A 87 -11.96 0.72 -14.26
C THR A 87 -12.75 1.36 -13.14
N GLY A 88 -13.55 2.39 -13.43
CA GLY A 88 -14.45 3.03 -12.46
C GLY A 88 -15.58 2.15 -11.91
N GLY A 89 -15.58 0.85 -12.24
CA GLY A 89 -16.52 -0.17 -11.76
C GLY A 89 -15.81 -1.28 -10.99
N ASN A 90 -16.42 -2.47 -10.93
CA ASN A 90 -15.88 -3.62 -10.17
C ASN A 90 -14.66 -4.29 -10.82
N THR A 91 -14.29 -3.92 -12.05
CA THR A 91 -13.21 -4.59 -12.77
C THR A 91 -11.85 -3.94 -12.49
N SER A 92 -10.90 -4.75 -12.01
CA SER A 92 -9.50 -4.36 -11.84
C SER A 92 -8.53 -5.42 -12.36
N PHE A 93 -7.43 -4.97 -12.95
CA PHE A 93 -6.34 -5.77 -13.47
C PHE A 93 -5.07 -5.38 -12.71
N SER A 94 -4.33 -6.35 -12.20
CA SER A 94 -2.99 -6.12 -11.66
C SER A 94 -2.04 -7.19 -12.15
N ALA A 95 -0.81 -6.78 -12.44
CA ALA A 95 0.28 -7.66 -12.76
C ALA A 95 1.48 -7.31 -11.89
N GLY A 96 2.18 -8.32 -11.40
CA GLY A 96 3.38 -8.14 -10.58
C GLY A 96 4.47 -9.10 -11.00
N ALA A 97 5.73 -8.68 -10.89
CA ALA A 97 6.90 -9.49 -11.14
C ALA A 97 7.84 -9.44 -9.93
N HIS A 98 8.32 -10.62 -9.49
CA HIS A 98 9.34 -10.77 -8.47
C HIS A 98 10.43 -11.75 -8.92
N SER A 99 11.67 -11.51 -8.50
CA SER A 99 12.81 -12.38 -8.84
C SER A 99 12.84 -13.65 -7.97
N ASP A 100 13.15 -14.81 -8.57
CA ASP A 100 12.98 -16.13 -7.96
C ASP A 100 14.14 -16.65 -7.09
N GLY A 101 15.28 -15.96 -7.00
CA GLY A 101 16.37 -16.33 -6.09
C GLY A 101 17.78 -16.14 -6.63
N LYS A 102 18.77 -16.45 -5.77
CA LYS A 102 20.24 -16.24 -5.88
C LYS A 102 20.94 -16.70 -7.18
N ALA A 103 20.24 -17.40 -8.07
CA ALA A 103 20.79 -17.96 -9.30
C ALA A 103 20.43 -17.17 -10.59
N ASN A 104 19.69 -16.05 -10.50
CA ASN A 104 19.28 -15.23 -11.66
C ASN A 104 18.54 -16.04 -12.75
N THR A 105 17.85 -17.11 -12.39
CA THR A 105 17.27 -18.07 -13.36
C THR A 105 15.77 -17.90 -13.59
N GLY A 106 15.05 -17.06 -12.84
CA GLY A 106 13.63 -16.86 -13.13
C GLY A 106 12.99 -15.58 -12.58
N VAL A 107 12.00 -15.11 -13.35
CA VAL A 107 11.06 -14.06 -12.96
C VAL A 107 9.73 -14.74 -12.69
N LYS A 108 9.19 -14.56 -11.48
CA LYS A 108 7.82 -14.97 -11.15
C LYS A 108 6.90 -13.80 -11.43
N ALA A 109 6.17 -13.90 -12.53
CA ALA A 109 5.15 -12.94 -12.92
C ALA A 109 3.76 -13.52 -12.65
N GLY A 110 2.85 -12.71 -12.13
CA GLY A 110 1.45 -13.07 -11.91
C GLY A 110 0.54 -11.96 -12.40
N ILE A 111 -0.59 -12.35 -13.01
CA ILE A 111 -1.66 -11.45 -13.40
C ILE A 111 -2.89 -11.83 -12.57
N THR A 112 -3.48 -10.84 -11.91
CA THR A 112 -4.75 -10.96 -11.18
C THR A 112 -5.79 -10.12 -11.91
N ILE A 113 -6.95 -10.72 -12.17
CA ILE A 113 -8.12 -10.04 -12.75
C ILE A 113 -9.26 -10.23 -11.77
N LYS A 114 -9.85 -9.12 -11.30
CA LYS A 114 -11.06 -9.11 -10.47
C LYS A 114 -12.19 -8.49 -11.28
N TYR A 115 -13.38 -9.09 -11.20
CA TYR A 115 -14.59 -8.68 -11.91
C TYR A 115 -15.82 -8.86 -11.00
#